data_AF-A0A9K3IBD3-F1
#
_entry.id   AF-A0A9K3IBD3-F1
#
_cell.length_a   1.000
_cell.length_b   1.000
_cell.length_c   1.000
_cell.angle_alpha   90.00
_cell.angle_beta   90.00
_cell.angle_gamma   90.00
#
_symmetry.space_group_name_H-M   'P 1'
#
loop_
_entity.id
_entity.type
_entity.pdbx_description
1 polymer ?
#
loop_
_entity_poly.entity_id
_entity_poly.type
_entity_poly.pdbx_seq_one_letter_code
_entity_poly.pdbx_strand_id
1 'polypeptide(L)'
;MAILGVEGFSTLPKKCLLLCYIFFGFAIFVNGIRDLVGKNLALFIPIPMPMANPFYIGGYFAIDMCVGSLILFIWSKVNKAKAAAFGPAVASGLICGDGIWTLPSSILALAGVNPPICMKFLRRSTNVKVDAFLGS
;
A
#
# COMPACT_ATOMS: atom_id res chain seq x y z
N MET A 1 7.46 5.48 -4.47
CA MET A 1 6.64 6.30 -5.39
C MET A 1 7.32 7.57 -5.90
N ALA A 2 8.50 7.96 -5.41
CA ALA A 2 9.16 9.20 -5.83
C ALA A 2 9.61 9.22 -7.32
N ILE A 3 10.03 8.06 -7.86
CA ILE A 3 10.53 7.92 -9.24
C ILE A 3 9.49 8.31 -10.31
N LEU A 4 8.22 7.94 -10.13
CA LEU A 4 7.14 8.29 -11.08
C LEU A 4 6.83 9.80 -11.07
N GLY A 5 7.08 10.49 -9.96
CA GLY A 5 6.89 11.93 -9.84
C GLY A 5 7.97 12.76 -10.54
N VAL A 6 9.17 12.20 -10.73
CA VAL A 6 10.31 12.90 -11.37
C VAL A 6 10.54 12.46 -12.82
N GLU A 7 10.30 11.19 -13.17
CA GLU A 7 10.52 10.66 -14.53
C GLU A 7 9.26 10.71 -15.41
N GLY A 8 8.09 11.00 -14.82
CA GLY A 8 6.82 11.20 -15.52
C GLY A 8 6.21 9.91 -16.08
N PHE A 9 5.08 10.05 -16.80
CA PHE A 9 4.35 8.90 -17.37
C PHE A 9 5.11 8.13 -18.46
N SER A 10 6.26 8.65 -18.89
CA SER A 10 7.09 8.09 -19.96
C SER A 10 7.92 6.88 -19.53
N THR A 11 8.12 6.66 -18.23
CA THR A 11 8.81 5.47 -17.69
C THR A 11 7.89 4.29 -17.41
N LEU A 12 6.57 4.42 -17.67
CA LEU A 12 5.64 3.32 -17.46
C LEU A 12 5.88 2.17 -18.46
N PRO A 13 5.80 0.91 -18.01
CA PRO A 13 5.90 -0.26 -18.90
C PRO A 13 4.92 -0.18 -20.08
N LYS A 14 5.32 -0.73 -21.23
CA LYS A 14 4.44 -0.85 -22.41
C LYS A 14 3.14 -1.54 -21.98
N LYS A 15 1.98 -0.94 -22.33
CA LYS A 15 0.60 -1.38 -21.97
C LYS A 15 0.14 -1.12 -20.53
N CYS A 16 0.94 -0.48 -19.66
CA CYS A 16 0.50 -0.14 -18.30
C CYS A 16 -0.81 0.68 -18.31
N LEU A 17 -0.90 1.74 -19.11
CA LEU A 17 -2.11 2.56 -19.23
C LEU A 17 -3.32 1.79 -19.75
N LEU A 18 -3.13 0.89 -20.72
CA LEU A 18 -4.22 0.06 -21.25
C LEU A 18 -4.77 -0.87 -20.16
N LEU A 19 -3.88 -1.46 -19.36
CA LEU A 19 -4.27 -2.29 -18.22
C LEU A 19 -5.00 -1.47 -17.15
N CYS A 20 -4.53 -0.25 -16.85
CA CYS A 20 -5.20 0.67 -15.94
C CYS A 20 -6.62 1.00 -16.40
N TYR A 21 -6.83 1.32 -17.68
CA TYR A 21 -8.16 1.61 -18.21
C TYR A 21 -9.10 0.40 -18.13
N ILE A 22 -8.60 -0.80 -18.43
CA ILE A 22 -9.39 -2.04 -18.33
C ILE A 22 -9.82 -2.30 -16.88
N PHE A 23 -8.88 -2.25 -15.94
CA PHE A 23 -9.20 -2.48 -14.52
C PHE A 23 -10.06 -1.37 -13.93
N PHE A 24 -9.89 -0.14 -14.37
CA PHE A 24 -10.76 0.97 -13.97
C PHE A 24 -12.19 0.76 -14.46
N GLY A 25 -12.38 0.39 -15.73
CA GLY A 25 -13.70 0.02 -16.27
C GLY A 25 -14.32 -1.17 -15.54
N PHE A 26 -13.52 -2.21 -15.27
CA PHE A 26 -13.95 -3.36 -14.48
C PHE A 26 -14.38 -2.95 -13.07
N ALA A 27 -13.62 -2.06 -12.41
CA ALA A 27 -13.96 -1.59 -11.07
C ALA A 27 -15.27 -0.80 -11.04
N ILE A 28 -15.52 0.06 -12.04
CA ILE A 28 -16.81 0.77 -12.18
C ILE A 28 -17.94 -0.24 -12.37
N PHE A 29 -17.76 -1.22 -13.25
CA PHE A 29 -18.77 -2.24 -13.53
C PHE A 29 -19.13 -3.07 -12.29
N VAL A 30 -18.13 -3.55 -11.54
CA VAL A 30 -18.35 -4.34 -10.32
C VAL A 30 -19.03 -3.51 -9.23
N ASN A 31 -18.60 -2.27 -9.00
CA ASN A 31 -19.26 -1.39 -8.03
C ASN A 31 -20.69 -1.05 -8.47
N GLY A 32 -20.93 -0.82 -9.77
CA GLY A 32 -22.27 -0.59 -10.31
C GLY A 32 -23.20 -1.77 -10.12
N ILE A 33 -22.74 -2.99 -10.39
CA ILE A 33 -23.50 -4.22 -10.09
C ILE A 33 -23.81 -4.30 -8.59
N ARG A 34 -22.81 -4.04 -7.75
CA ARG A 34 -22.99 -4.10 -6.29
C ARG A 34 -24.07 -3.16 -5.79
N ASP A 35 -24.15 -1.95 -6.34
CA ASP A 35 -25.17 -0.96 -5.97
C ASP A 35 -26.57 -1.35 -6.48
N LEU A 36 -26.66 -2.05 -7.61
CA LEU A 36 -27.93 -2.52 -8.20
C LEU A 36 -28.51 -3.78 -7.51
N VAL A 37 -27.63 -4.65 -7.01
CA VAL A 37 -27.97 -6.01 -6.58
C VAL A 37 -28.54 -6.07 -5.14
N GLY A 38 -28.65 -4.92 -4.45
CA GLY A 38 -29.30 -4.79 -3.15
C GLY A 38 -28.46 -5.31 -1.97
N LYS A 39 -28.75 -4.81 -0.75
CA LYS A 39 -27.88 -4.95 0.43
C LYS A 39 -27.48 -6.39 0.79
N ASN A 40 -28.36 -7.37 0.59
CA ASN A 40 -28.10 -8.76 0.98
C ASN A 40 -27.10 -9.46 0.06
N LEU A 41 -27.12 -9.14 -1.23
CA LEU A 41 -26.21 -9.71 -2.22
C LEU A 41 -24.95 -8.85 -2.41
N ALA A 42 -25.03 -7.54 -2.15
CA ALA A 42 -23.89 -6.61 -2.16
C ALA A 42 -22.80 -6.93 -1.11
N LEU A 43 -23.17 -7.64 -0.04
CA LEU A 43 -22.24 -8.12 1.00
C LEU A 43 -21.26 -9.19 0.47
N PHE A 44 -21.65 -9.95 -0.56
CA PHE A 44 -20.80 -11.00 -1.14
C PHE A 44 -19.89 -10.49 -2.26
N ILE A 45 -20.11 -9.27 -2.75
CA ILE A 45 -19.31 -8.68 -3.84
C ILE A 45 -18.12 -7.94 -3.23
N PRO A 46 -16.87 -8.41 -3.44
CA PRO A 46 -15.69 -7.74 -2.95
C PRO A 46 -15.49 -6.38 -3.65
N ILE A 47 -14.97 -5.40 -2.91
CA ILE A 47 -14.68 -4.08 -3.46
C ILE A 47 -13.33 -4.17 -4.19
N PRO A 48 -13.26 -3.79 -5.48
CA PRO A 48 -12.03 -3.92 -6.27
C PRO A 48 -10.82 -3.18 -5.70
N MET A 49 -11.04 -2.03 -5.02
CA MET A 49 -9.95 -1.18 -4.52
C MET A 49 -9.18 -1.84 -3.35
N PRO A 50 -9.80 -2.24 -2.22
CA PRO A 50 -9.10 -2.99 -1.16
C PRO A 50 -8.52 -4.32 -1.64
N MET A 51 -9.15 -4.95 -2.62
CA MET A 51 -8.69 -6.23 -3.18
C MET A 51 -7.35 -6.09 -3.93
N ALA A 52 -7.05 -4.91 -4.48
CA ALA A 52 -5.80 -4.64 -5.19
C ALA A 52 -4.61 -4.41 -4.25
N ASN A 53 -4.83 -3.88 -3.04
CA ASN A 53 -3.76 -3.50 -2.11
C ASN A 53 -2.77 -4.63 -1.78
N PRO A 54 -3.21 -5.87 -1.43
CA PRO A 54 -2.29 -6.96 -1.10
C PRO A 54 -1.37 -7.36 -2.26
N PHE A 55 -1.79 -7.18 -3.50
CA PHE A 55 -1.01 -7.57 -4.68
C PHE A 55 0.20 -6.65 -4.91
N TYR A 56 0.13 -5.38 -4.51
CA TYR A 56 1.23 -4.43 -4.68
C TYR A 56 2.07 -4.27 -3.40
N ILE A 57 1.41 -4.26 -2.24
CA ILE A 57 2.05 -4.04 -0.94
C ILE A 57 2.64 -5.37 -0.43
N GLY A 58 1.90 -6.47 -0.53
CA GLY A 58 2.31 -7.80 -0.06
C GLY A 58 1.55 -8.23 1.20
N GLY A 59 1.98 -9.34 1.81
CA GLY A 59 1.24 -9.99 2.91
C GLY A 59 1.17 -9.18 4.21
N TYR A 60 2.08 -8.23 4.45
CA TYR A 60 2.06 -7.39 5.66
C TYR A 60 0.82 -6.50 5.74
N PHE A 61 0.25 -6.12 4.58
CA PHE A 61 -1.04 -5.40 4.52
C PHE A 61 -2.16 -6.14 5.26
N ALA A 62 -2.16 -7.48 5.23
CA ALA A 62 -3.14 -8.28 5.96
C ALA A 62 -2.97 -8.15 7.48
N ILE A 63 -1.73 -7.98 7.95
CA ILE A 63 -1.42 -7.80 9.37
C ILE A 63 -1.96 -6.43 9.83
N ASP A 64 -1.64 -5.37 9.08
CA ASP A 64 -2.13 -4.00 9.35
C ASP A 64 -3.67 -3.95 9.40
N MET A 65 -4.33 -4.57 8.41
CA MET A 65 -5.80 -4.61 8.35
C MET A 65 -6.43 -5.41 9.50
N CYS A 66 -5.83 -6.53 9.90
CA CYS A 66 -6.27 -7.32 11.06
C CYS A 66 -6.16 -6.53 12.37
N VAL A 67 -5.02 -5.87 12.61
CA VAL A 67 -4.78 -5.07 13.81
C VAL A 67 -5.71 -3.86 13.84
N GLY A 68 -5.85 -3.13 12.72
CA GLY A 68 -6.77 -1.99 12.60
C GLY A 68 -8.23 -2.39 12.88
N SER A 69 -8.66 -3.54 12.34
CA SER A 69 -10.00 -4.07 12.59
C SER A 69 -10.22 -4.46 14.05
N LEU A 70 -9.21 -5.06 14.70
CA LEU A 70 -9.28 -5.44 16.12
C LEU A 70 -9.39 -4.20 17.03
N ILE A 71 -8.62 -3.16 16.76
CA ILE A 71 -8.68 -1.89 17.51
C ILE A 71 -10.08 -1.27 17.39
N LEU A 72 -10.61 -1.21 16.16
CA LEU A 72 -11.98 -0.72 15.92
C LEU A 72 -13.03 -1.58 16.63
N PHE A 73 -12.86 -2.90 16.63
CA PHE A 73 -13.77 -3.82 17.30
C PHE A 73 -13.80 -3.57 18.82
N ILE A 74 -12.63 -3.47 19.46
CA ILE A 74 -12.51 -3.19 20.90
C ILE A 74 -13.11 -1.81 21.22
N TRP A 75 -12.79 -0.78 20.44
CA TRP A 75 -13.39 0.54 20.65
C TRP A 75 -14.91 0.54 20.46
N SER A 76 -15.44 -0.21 19.48
CA SER A 76 -16.89 -0.31 19.30
C SER A 76 -17.60 -0.93 20.52
N LYS A 77 -16.91 -1.83 21.24
CA LYS A 77 -17.41 -2.51 22.45
C LYS A 77 -17.29 -1.65 23.70
N VAL A 78 -16.20 -0.90 23.84
CA VAL A 78 -15.94 -0.08 25.05
C VAL A 78 -16.57 1.31 24.94
N ASN A 79 -16.42 1.99 23.79
CA ASN A 79 -16.89 3.35 23.61
C ASN A 79 -17.16 3.67 22.12
N LYS A 80 -18.44 3.64 21.75
CA LYS A 80 -18.90 3.94 20.38
C LYS A 80 -18.53 5.33 19.89
N ALA A 81 -18.44 6.34 20.77
CA ALA A 81 -18.05 7.68 20.38
C ALA A 81 -16.58 7.75 19.97
N LYS A 82 -15.69 7.05 20.68
CA LYS A 82 -14.26 6.93 20.29
C LYS A 82 -14.11 6.14 18.99
N ALA A 83 -14.89 5.07 18.81
CA ALA A 83 -14.89 4.29 17.57
C ALA A 83 -15.27 5.15 16.35
N ALA A 84 -16.31 5.98 16.49
CA ALA A 84 -16.74 6.88 15.42
C ALA A 84 -15.74 8.00 15.13
N ALA A 85 -15.13 8.59 16.19
CA ALA A 85 -14.21 9.70 16.06
C ALA A 85 -12.83 9.29 15.49
N PHE A 86 -12.28 8.17 15.96
CA PHE A 86 -10.93 7.72 15.58
C PHE A 86 -10.93 6.63 14.51
N GLY A 87 -12.10 6.11 14.13
CA GLY A 87 -12.23 5.11 13.07
C GLY A 87 -11.61 5.52 11.74
N PRO A 88 -11.83 6.75 11.24
CA PRO A 88 -11.18 7.23 10.01
C PRO A 88 -9.66 7.28 10.11
N ALA A 89 -9.11 7.66 11.28
CA ALA A 89 -7.67 7.74 11.51
C ALA A 89 -7.01 6.35 11.59
N VAL A 90 -7.68 5.38 12.24
CA VAL A 90 -7.24 3.98 12.24
C VAL A 90 -7.35 3.39 10.84
N ALA A 91 -8.42 3.69 10.11
CA ALA A 91 -8.60 3.21 8.75
C ALA A 91 -7.51 3.76 7.80
N SER A 92 -7.20 5.06 7.87
CA SER A 92 -6.15 5.64 7.01
C SER A 92 -4.75 5.15 7.38
N GLY A 93 -4.45 4.98 8.67
CA GLY A 93 -3.13 4.59 9.15
C GLY A 93 -2.84 3.08 9.07
N LEU A 94 -3.83 2.24 9.39
CA LEU A 94 -3.68 0.80 9.57
C LEU A 94 -4.46 -0.04 8.55
N ILE A 95 -5.51 0.47 7.89
CA ILE A 95 -6.28 -0.31 6.90
C ILE A 95 -5.87 0.04 5.47
N CYS A 96 -5.67 1.32 5.19
CA CYS A 96 -5.29 1.83 3.87
C CYS A 96 -3.85 2.35 3.82
N GLY A 97 -3.11 2.26 4.92
CA GLY A 97 -1.75 2.76 5.04
C GLY A 97 -0.81 1.72 5.64
N ASP A 98 0.49 1.99 5.52
CA ASP A 98 1.56 1.13 6.05
C ASP A 98 2.04 1.61 7.42
N GLY A 99 1.10 1.99 8.30
CA GLY A 99 1.41 2.72 9.54
C GLY A 99 2.34 1.97 10.48
N ILE A 100 2.15 0.66 10.70
CA ILE A 100 2.97 -0.14 11.63
C ILE A 100 4.43 -0.17 11.18
N TRP A 101 4.67 -0.18 9.87
CA TRP A 101 6.01 -0.31 9.31
C TRP A 101 6.65 1.02 8.96
N THR A 102 5.87 1.99 8.50
CA THR A 102 6.36 3.30 8.06
C THR A 102 6.69 4.19 9.25
N LEU A 103 5.94 4.12 10.37
CA LEU A 103 6.20 4.96 11.54
C LEU A 103 7.58 4.69 12.17
N PRO A 104 7.95 3.44 12.52
CA PRO A 104 9.29 3.17 13.06
C PRO A 104 10.39 3.52 12.06
N SER A 105 10.18 3.21 10.78
CA SER A 105 11.14 3.52 9.71
C SER A 105 11.37 5.03 9.58
N SER A 106 10.30 5.83 9.70
CA SER A 106 10.38 7.30 9.67
C SER A 106 11.10 7.85 10.90
N ILE A 107 10.87 7.26 12.08
CA ILE A 107 11.56 7.63 13.32
C ILE A 107 13.06 7.30 13.23
N LEU A 108 13.42 6.11 12.74
CA LEU A 108 14.83 5.74 12.53
C LEU A 108 15.51 6.67 11.52
N ALA A 109 14.80 7.05 10.45
CA ALA A 109 15.31 8.00 9.46
C ALA A 109 15.52 9.40 10.08
N LEU A 110 14.57 9.88 10.90
CA LEU A 110 14.69 11.15 11.65
C LEU A 110 15.81 11.11 12.70
N ALA A 111 16.02 9.96 13.35
CA ALA A 111 17.10 9.75 14.32
C ALA A 111 18.48 9.61 13.65
N GLY A 112 18.56 9.67 12.31
CA GLY A 112 19.82 9.58 11.58
C GLY A 112 20.50 8.21 11.68
N VAL A 113 19.74 7.15 11.99
CA VAL A 113 20.29 5.80 12.05
C VAL A 113 20.67 5.37 10.64
N ASN A 114 21.98 5.25 10.40
CA ASN A 114 22.48 4.78 9.12
C ASN A 114 22.08 3.31 8.92
N PRO A 115 21.48 2.95 7.76
CA PRO A 115 21.19 1.55 7.47
C PRO A 115 22.50 0.76 7.46
N PRO A 116 22.55 -0.43 8.10
CA PRO A 116 23.78 -1.22 8.21
C PRO A 116 24.29 -1.72 6.85
N ILE A 117 23.44 -1.71 5.81
CA ILE A 117 23.75 -2.14 4.46
C ILE A 117 23.15 -1.13 3.48
N CYS A 118 23.98 -0.52 2.64
CA CYS A 118 23.54 0.38 1.59
C CYS A 118 23.52 -0.38 0.26
N MET A 119 22.33 -0.74 -0.23
CA MET A 119 22.19 -1.42 -1.51
C MET A 119 22.20 -0.41 -2.66
N LYS A 120 23.11 -0.60 -3.62
CA LYS A 120 23.22 0.26 -4.81
C LYS A 120 22.95 -0.55 -6.07
N PHE A 121 21.96 -0.12 -6.85
CA PHE A 121 21.63 -0.76 -8.13
C PHE A 121 22.47 -0.13 -9.25
N LEU A 122 23.62 -0.74 -9.53
CA LEU A 122 24.48 -0.39 -10.65
C LEU A 122 24.27 -1.36 -11.81
N ARG A 123 24.42 -0.87 -13.05
CA ARG A 123 24.53 -1.75 -14.22
C ARG A 123 25.73 -2.68 -14.04
N ARG A 124 25.63 -3.92 -14.51
CA ARG A 124 26.65 -4.97 -14.32
C ARG A 124 28.07 -4.49 -14.69
N SER A 125 28.23 -3.77 -15.80
CA SER A 125 29.52 -3.21 -16.23
C SER A 125 30.09 -2.16 -15.28
N THR A 126 29.24 -1.36 -14.63
CA THR A 126 29.65 -0.38 -13.62
C THR A 126 29.93 -1.06 -12.28
N ASN A 127 29.18 -2.10 -11.92
CA ASN A 127 29.37 -2.85 -10.69
C ASN A 127 30.75 -3.54 -10.67
N VAL A 128 31.13 -4.20 -11.77
CA VAL A 128 32.47 -4.80 -11.93
C VAL A 128 33.60 -3.78 -11.76
N LYS A 129 33.42 -2.54 -12.24
CA LYS A 129 34.42 -1.48 -12.05
C LYS A 129 34.51 -1.01 -10.60
N VAL A 130 33.39 -0.95 -9.90
CA VAL A 130 33.34 -0.56 -8.48
C VAL A 130 33.93 -1.66 -7.59
N ASP A 131 33.62 -2.93 -7.86
CA ASP A 131 34.23 -4.07 -7.16
C ASP A 131 35.75 -4.10 -7.35
N ALA A 132 36.23 -3.85 -8.57
CA ALA A 132 37.66 -3.74 -8.85
C ALA A 132 38.32 -2.54 -8.13
N PHE A 133 37.59 -1.44 -7.93
CA PHE A 133 38.10 -0.25 -7.23
C PHE A 133 38.12 -0.41 -5.71
N LEU A 134 37.14 -1.12 -5.14
CA LEU A 134 37.04 -1.36 -3.69
C LEU A 134 37.90 -2.54 -3.21
N GLY A 135 38.27 -3.44 -4.13
CA GLY A 135 39.18 -4.56 -3.86
C GLY A 135 40.67 -4.25 -4.03
N SER A 136 41.02 -3.00 -4.38
CA SER A 136 42.40 -2.47 -4.42
C SER A 136 42.68 -1.61 -3.21
#